data_AF-A0AAP6VMP6-F1
#
_entry.id   AF-A0AAP6VMP6-F1
#
_cell.length_a   1.000
_cell.length_b   1.000
_cell.length_c   1.000
_cell.angle_alpha   90.00
_cell.angle_beta   90.00
_cell.angle_gamma   90.00
#
_symmetry.space_group_name_H-M   'P 1'
#
loop_
_entity.id
_entity.type
_entity.pdbx_description
1 polymer ?
#
loop_
_entity_poly.entity_id
_entity_poly.type
_entity_poly.pdbx_seq_one_letter_code
_entity_poly.pdbx_strand_id
1 'polypeptide(L)'
;MQYLQPYVYQVIREVIEQRKKDKKAPYVAIRNDVHSKIISEIMETIGELESAGLVAHSHNVNGIELYRDVAEDDNSTLQNL
;
A
#
# COMPACT_ATOMS: atom_id res chain seq x y z
N MET A 1 -9.82 -6.89 -23.67
CA MET A 1 -9.51 -7.19 -22.26
C MET A 1 -9.82 -5.94 -21.46
N GLN A 2 -10.83 -6.02 -20.60
CA GLN A 2 -11.22 -4.93 -19.72
C GLN A 2 -10.03 -4.65 -18.77
N TYR A 3 -9.61 -3.40 -18.73
CA TYR A 3 -8.33 -2.89 -18.22
C TYR A 3 -7.87 -3.54 -16.91
N LEU A 4 -6.88 -4.44 -17.01
CA LEU A 4 -6.13 -4.87 -15.83
C LEU A 4 -5.31 -3.68 -15.34
N GLN A 5 -5.40 -3.37 -14.04
CA GLN A 5 -4.53 -2.38 -13.41
C GLN A 5 -3.06 -2.79 -13.64
N PRO A 6 -2.25 -1.99 -14.38
CA PRO A 6 -0.94 -2.46 -14.84
C PRO A 6 -0.02 -2.93 -13.71
N TYR A 7 -0.02 -2.21 -12.60
CA TYR A 7 0.77 -2.55 -11.41
C TYR A 7 0.34 -3.89 -10.79
N VAL A 8 -0.96 -4.09 -10.56
CA VAL A 8 -1.47 -5.34 -9.97
C VAL A 8 -1.14 -6.54 -10.87
N TYR A 9 -1.27 -6.37 -12.19
CA TYR A 9 -0.88 -7.39 -13.16
C TYR A 9 0.60 -7.73 -13.06
N GLN A 10 1.47 -6.72 -12.94
CA GLN A 10 2.90 -6.92 -12.78
C GLN A 10 3.22 -7.71 -11.50
N VAL A 11 2.67 -7.32 -10.35
CA VAL A 11 2.89 -8.02 -9.08
C VAL A 11 2.48 -9.49 -9.17
N ILE A 12 1.30 -9.77 -9.74
CA ILE A 12 0.82 -11.14 -9.92
C ILE A 12 1.79 -11.95 -10.79
N ARG A 13 2.28 -11.37 -11.89
CA ARG A 13 3.24 -12.04 -12.77
C ARG A 13 4.55 -12.34 -12.05
N GLU A 14 5.10 -11.40 -11.32
CA GLU A 14 6.35 -11.58 -10.56
C GLU A 14 6.23 -12.71 -9.54
N VAL A 15 5.12 -12.75 -8.78
CA VAL A 15 4.87 -13.83 -7.80
C VAL A 15 4.77 -15.18 -8.49
N ILE A 16 4.04 -15.28 -9.60
CA ILE A 16 3.93 -16.53 -10.37
C ILE A 16 5.30 -16.99 -10.88
N GLU A 17 6.10 -16.09 -11.47
CA GLU A 17 7.43 -16.43 -11.97
C GLU A 17 8.37 -16.87 -10.83
N GLN A 18 8.30 -16.23 -9.66
CA GLN A 18 9.08 -16.67 -8.51
C GLN A 18 8.67 -18.07 -8.05
N ARG A 19 7.37 -18.36 -7.98
CA ARG A 19 6.87 -19.68 -7.57
C ARG A 19 7.23 -20.78 -8.58
N LYS A 20 7.32 -20.45 -9.88
CA LYS A 20 7.86 -21.36 -10.90
C LYS A 20 9.35 -21.65 -10.67
N LYS A 21 10.16 -20.61 -10.40
CA LYS A 21 11.58 -20.78 -10.05
C LYS A 21 11.77 -21.68 -8.83
N ASP A 22 10.90 -21.54 -7.83
CA ASP A 22 10.89 -22.34 -6.61
C ASP A 22 10.38 -23.78 -6.82
N LYS A 23 10.01 -24.17 -8.06
CA LYS A 23 9.44 -25.48 -8.42
C LYS A 23 8.15 -25.84 -7.65
N LYS A 24 7.34 -24.84 -7.25
CA LYS A 24 6.07 -25.02 -6.50
C LYS A 24 4.82 -25.07 -7.40
N ALA A 25 4.98 -25.35 -8.70
CA ALA A 25 3.89 -25.48 -9.69
C ALA A 25 3.39 -26.94 -9.77
N PRO A 26 2.14 -27.26 -10.19
CA PRO A 26 1.25 -26.47 -11.08
C PRO A 26 0.14 -25.65 -10.40
N TYR A 27 -0.25 -25.94 -9.16
CA TYR A 27 -1.27 -25.17 -8.44
C TYR A 27 -0.59 -24.22 -7.45
N VAL A 28 -0.51 -22.94 -7.83
CA VAL A 28 0.20 -21.94 -7.03
C VAL A 28 -0.78 -21.13 -6.20
N ALA A 29 -0.79 -21.36 -4.88
CA ALA A 29 -1.48 -20.48 -3.95
C ALA A 29 -0.70 -19.15 -3.82
N ILE A 30 -1.12 -18.13 -4.59
CA ILE A 30 -0.45 -16.81 -4.67
C ILE A 30 -1.21 -15.68 -3.98
N ARG A 31 -2.47 -15.89 -3.57
CA ARG A 31 -3.34 -14.81 -3.07
C ARG A 31 -2.70 -14.03 -1.91
N ASN A 32 -2.18 -14.75 -0.92
CA ASN A 32 -1.62 -14.12 0.27
C ASN A 32 -0.28 -13.42 -0.04
N ASP A 33 0.55 -14.00 -0.91
CA ASP A 33 1.82 -13.39 -1.34
C ASP A 33 1.57 -12.08 -2.09
N VAL A 34 0.63 -12.09 -3.03
CA VAL A 34 0.25 -10.88 -3.81
C VAL A 34 -0.29 -9.81 -2.88
N HIS A 35 -1.20 -10.18 -1.97
CA HIS A 35 -1.77 -9.24 -1.01
C HIS A 35 -0.69 -8.64 -0.11
N SER A 36 0.19 -9.47 0.44
CA SER A 36 1.27 -9.02 1.33
C SER A 36 2.25 -8.10 0.60
N LYS A 37 2.58 -8.41 -0.66
CA LYS A 37 3.47 -7.57 -1.47
C LYS A 37 2.85 -6.20 -1.75
N ILE A 38 1.60 -6.15 -2.20
CA ILE A 38 0.90 -4.88 -2.47
C ILE A 38 0.78 -4.04 -1.19
N ILE A 39 0.37 -4.64 -0.07
CA ILE A 39 0.26 -3.91 1.20
C ILE A 39 1.63 -3.39 1.66
N SER A 40 2.70 -4.19 1.55
CA SER A 40 4.05 -3.73 1.90
C SER A 40 4.48 -2.52 1.08
N GLU A 41 4.25 -2.54 -0.24
CA GLU A 41 4.63 -1.43 -1.13
C GLU A 41 3.77 -0.18 -0.88
N ILE A 42 2.50 -0.34 -0.51
CA ILE A 42 1.64 0.77 -0.06
C ILE A 42 2.21 1.40 1.22
N MET A 43 2.57 0.59 2.22
CA MET A 43 3.13 1.10 3.49
C MET A 43 4.47 1.81 3.27
N GLU A 44 5.33 1.28 2.41
CA GLU A 44 6.59 1.92 2.04
C GLU A 44 6.35 3.27 1.36
N THR A 45 5.42 3.33 0.40
CA THR A 45 5.04 4.56 -0.29
C THR A 45 4.49 5.60 0.69
N ILE A 46 3.64 5.19 1.63
CA ILE A 46 3.12 6.08 2.69
C ILE A 46 4.28 6.64 3.53
N GLY A 47 5.23 5.81 3.94
CA GLY A 47 6.41 6.26 4.70
C GLY A 47 7.27 7.26 3.93
N GLU A 48 7.39 7.10 2.60
CA GLU A 48 8.06 8.10 1.75
C GLU A 48 7.30 9.42 1.70
N LEU A 49 5.96 9.39 1.58
CA LEU A 49 5.12 10.59 1.59
C LEU A 49 5.20 11.33 2.92
N GLU A 50 5.27 10.61 4.04
CA GLU A 50 5.45 11.19 5.37
C GLU A 50 6.83 11.82 5.54
N SER A 51 7.87 11.13 5.07
CA SER A 51 9.24 11.65 5.09
C SER A 51 9.40 12.88 4.20
N ALA A 52 8.63 12.98 3.12
CA ALA A 52 8.55 14.14 2.25
C ALA A 52 7.68 15.28 2.82
N GLY A 53 7.03 15.07 3.98
CA GLY A 53 6.14 16.05 4.60
C GLY A 53 4.88 16.33 3.77
N LEU A 54 4.44 15.38 2.94
CA LEU A 54 3.22 15.50 2.14
C LEU A 54 2.00 14.99 2.90
N VAL A 55 2.19 13.96 3.72
CA VAL A 55 1.15 13.34 4.53
C VAL A 55 1.64 13.23 5.97
N ALA A 56 0.73 13.33 6.93
CA ALA A 56 0.98 12.94 8.32
C ALA A 56 -0.09 11.95 8.75
N HIS A 57 0.26 11.01 9.65
CA HIS A 57 -0.71 10.08 10.22
C HIS A 57 -0.93 10.31 11.71
N SER A 58 -2.08 9.83 12.18
CA SER A 58 -2.43 9.68 13.59
C SER A 58 -3.19 8.36 13.76
N HIS A 59 -3.46 7.97 15.00
CA HIS A 59 -4.24 6.76 15.29
C HIS A 59 -5.54 7.15 15.99
N ASN A 60 -6.64 6.52 15.61
CA ASN A 60 -7.89 6.64 16.38
C ASN A 60 -7.87 5.76 17.64
N VAL A 61 -8.94 5.84 18.44
CA VAL A 61 -9.10 5.04 19.68
C VAL A 61 -9.06 3.53 19.47
N ASN A 62 -9.26 3.05 18.24
CA ASN A 62 -9.19 1.64 17.87
C ASN A 62 -7.83 1.26 17.23
N GLY A 63 -6.86 2.17 17.22
CA GLY A 63 -5.54 1.94 16.60
C GLY A 63 -5.57 1.93 15.07
N ILE A 64 -6.60 2.48 14.44
CA ILE A 64 -6.68 2.61 12.98
C ILE A 64 -5.93 3.88 12.57
N GLU A 65 -5.04 3.74 11.58
CA GLU A 65 -4.29 4.85 10.98
C GLU A 65 -5.24 5.80 10.24
N LEU A 66 -5.10 7.09 10.54
CA LEU A 66 -5.78 8.20 9.89
C LEU A 66 -4.73 9.10 9.26
N TYR A 67 -4.88 9.40 7.97
CA TYR A 67 -3.94 10.21 7.20
C TYR A 67 -4.52 11.58 6.90
N ARG A 68 -3.69 12.62 6.95
CA ARG A 68 -4.03 14.00 6.58
C ARG A 68 -2.95 14.60 5.68
N ASP A 69 -3.36 15.48 4.76
CA ASP A 69 -2.44 16.28 3.95
C ASP A 69 -1.78 17.34 4.85
N VAL A 70 -0.47 17.51 4.71
CA VAL A 70 0.29 18.50 5.50
C VAL A 70 0.22 19.90 4.87
N ALA A 71 -0.06 20.00 3.57
CA ALA A 71 -0.20 21.28 2.89
C ALA A 71 -1.42 22.10 3.34
N GLU A 72 -2.43 21.46 3.96
CA GLU A 72 -3.65 22.13 4.45
C GLU A 72 -3.50 22.72 5.88
N ASP A 73 -2.45 22.35 6.63
CA ASP A 73 -2.27 22.76 8.04
C ASP A 73 -1.82 24.23 8.20
N ASP A 74 -1.44 24.90 7.10
CA ASP A 74 -1.13 26.34 7.11
C ASP A 74 -2.39 27.23 7.11
N ASN A 75 -3.63 26.69 7.01
CA ASN A 75 -4.80 27.57 6.91
C ASN A 75 -6.19 27.11 7.39
N SER A 76 -6.41 26.05 8.19
CA SER A 76 -7.72 25.91 8.85
C SER A 76 -7.84 24.91 10.03
N THR A 77 -8.15 25.47 11.20
CA THR A 77 -9.01 24.90 12.27
C THR A 77 -8.44 23.85 13.23
N LEU A 78 -7.65 24.31 14.20
CA LEU A 78 -7.65 23.77 15.57
C LEU A 78 -7.93 24.89 16.60
N GLN A 79 -8.93 25.71 16.31
CA GLN A 79 -9.70 26.43 17.33
C GLN A 79 -11.04 25.72 17.47
N ASN A 80 -11.21 25.04 18.61
CA ASN A 80 -12.44 24.42 19.10
C ASN A 80 -12.85 23.11 18.41
N LEU A 81 -12.47 21.97 19.01
CA LEU A 81 -13.38 21.02 19.67
C LEU A 81 -12.58 19.90 20.35
#